data_AF-A0A6P1ZFB9-F1
#
_entry.id   AF-A0A6P1ZFB9-F1
#
_cell.length_a   1.000
_cell.length_b   1.000
_cell.length_c   1.000
_cell.angle_alpha   90.00
_cell.angle_beta   90.00
_cell.angle_gamma   90.00
#
_symmetry.space_group_name_H-M   'P 1'
#
loop_
_entity.id
_entity.type
_entity.pdbx_description
1 polymer ?
#
loop_
_entity_poly.entity_id
_entity_poly.type
_entity_poly.pdbx_seq_one_letter_code
_entity_poly.pdbx_strand_id
1 'polypeptide(L)'
;MREERLNPGLNQDFRCTVLKRWEHAFDALIDRVDVFGLDDEQASHIWERRLEMMIRRGAQCHDFEILPVEDMDAEEAPAIACAHVLGDLCLLTLPRCEGVCEYYISRRDTVDRVGVAGGKDPE
;
A
#
# COMPACT_ATOMS: atom_id res chain seq x y z
N MET A 1 -9.38 -17.45 -23.37
CA MET A 1 -9.46 -17.42 -21.89
C MET A 1 -8.92 -16.06 -21.48
N ARG A 2 -9.79 -15.15 -21.04
CA ARG A 2 -9.49 -13.71 -20.89
C ARG A 2 -8.55 -13.45 -19.71
N GLU A 3 -7.71 -12.43 -19.85
CA GLU A 3 -6.62 -11.97 -18.97
C GLU A 3 -7.07 -11.43 -17.60
N GLU A 4 -8.12 -11.97 -17.00
CA GLU A 4 -8.53 -11.67 -15.62
C GLU A 4 -7.62 -12.36 -14.58
N ARG A 5 -6.58 -13.10 -15.05
CA ARG A 5 -5.61 -13.84 -14.22
C ARG A 5 -4.49 -12.99 -13.61
N LEU A 6 -4.50 -11.68 -13.79
CA LEU A 6 -3.45 -10.79 -13.25
C LEU A 6 -4.06 -9.55 -12.58
N ASN A 7 -5.05 -9.72 -11.68
CA ASN A 7 -5.30 -8.66 -10.71
C ASN A 7 -4.06 -8.57 -9.80
N PRO A 8 -3.28 -7.47 -9.81
CA PRO A 8 -2.09 -7.34 -8.97
C PRO A 8 -2.41 -7.54 -7.48
N GLY A 9 -3.64 -7.22 -7.05
CA GLY A 9 -4.14 -7.46 -5.69
C GLY A 9 -4.24 -8.95 -5.30
N LEU A 10 -4.33 -9.87 -6.28
CA LEU A 10 -4.33 -11.31 -6.01
C LEU A 10 -2.93 -11.91 -5.97
N ASN A 11 -1.91 -11.20 -6.49
CA ASN A 11 -0.53 -11.65 -6.37
C ASN A 11 -0.03 -11.30 -4.97
N GLN A 12 0.12 -12.33 -4.14
CA GLN A 12 0.60 -12.17 -2.78
C GLN A 12 1.95 -11.44 -2.74
N ASP A 13 2.84 -11.64 -3.71
CA ASP A 13 4.16 -11.00 -3.71
C ASP A 13 4.12 -9.47 -3.76
N PHE A 14 3.00 -8.89 -4.24
CA PHE A 14 2.81 -7.44 -4.30
C PHE A 14 2.16 -6.84 -3.05
N ARG A 15 1.57 -7.67 -2.19
CA ARG A 15 0.89 -7.18 -0.98
C ARG A 15 1.87 -6.72 0.08
N CYS A 16 1.49 -5.67 0.81
CA CYS A 16 2.29 -5.11 1.89
C CYS A 16 2.56 -6.14 2.99
N THR A 17 3.84 -6.38 3.29
CA THR A 17 4.28 -7.35 4.30
C THR A 17 3.73 -7.04 5.69
N VAL A 18 3.54 -5.76 6.04
CA VAL A 18 2.96 -5.38 7.33
C VAL A 18 1.48 -5.73 7.40
N LEU A 19 0.69 -5.39 6.37
CA LEU A 19 -0.72 -5.75 6.30
C LEU A 19 -0.93 -7.27 6.31
N LYS A 20 -0.13 -8.03 5.56
CA LYS A 20 -0.16 -9.50 5.61
C LYS A 20 0.07 -10.05 7.03
N ARG A 21 1.00 -9.45 7.79
CA ARG A 21 1.28 -9.88 9.17
C ARG A 21 0.10 -9.58 10.09
N TRP A 22 -0.58 -8.45 9.89
CA TRP A 22 -1.77 -8.08 10.67
C TRP A 22 -2.95 -8.99 10.32
N GLU A 23 -3.20 -9.24 9.05
CA GLU A 23 -4.20 -10.20 8.56
C GLU A 23 -3.99 -11.58 9.17
N HIS A 24 -2.78 -12.14 9.06
CA HIS A 24 -2.45 -13.44 9.69
C HIS A 24 -2.62 -13.42 11.22
N ALA A 25 -2.33 -12.28 11.87
CA ALA A 25 -2.54 -12.15 13.31
C ALA A 25 -4.04 -12.12 13.68
N PHE A 26 -4.87 -11.55 12.81
CA PHE A 26 -6.32 -11.52 12.93
C PHE A 26 -6.94 -12.88 12.66
N ASP A 27 -6.56 -13.57 11.59
CA ASP A 27 -7.03 -14.94 11.30
C ASP A 27 -6.75 -15.89 12.48
N ALA A 28 -5.53 -15.82 13.02
CA ALA A 28 -5.15 -16.59 14.20
C ALA A 28 -5.90 -16.19 15.48
N LEU A 29 -6.52 -15.00 15.53
CA LEU A 29 -7.44 -14.64 16.60
C LEU A 29 -8.81 -15.26 16.37
N ILE A 30 -9.34 -15.22 15.14
CA ILE A 30 -10.63 -15.84 14.79
C ILE A 30 -10.62 -17.34 15.13
N ASP A 31 -9.56 -18.05 14.74
CA ASP A 31 -9.40 -19.47 15.11
C ASP A 31 -9.48 -19.70 16.63
N ARG A 32 -8.99 -18.74 17.42
CA ARG A 32 -9.02 -18.84 18.89
C ARG A 32 -10.38 -18.46 19.47
N VAL A 33 -11.08 -17.50 18.87
CA VAL A 33 -12.42 -17.11 19.28
C VAL A 33 -13.34 -18.34 19.26
N ASP A 34 -13.28 -19.12 18.18
CA ASP A 34 -14.05 -20.35 18.05
C ASP A 34 -13.64 -21.41 19.08
N VAL A 35 -12.34 -21.61 19.29
CA VAL A 35 -11.82 -22.62 20.22
C VAL A 35 -12.14 -22.29 21.68
N PHE A 36 -12.09 -21.01 22.06
CA PHE A 36 -12.31 -20.57 23.44
C PHE A 36 -13.75 -20.11 23.70
N GLY A 37 -14.60 -20.09 22.69
CA GLY A 37 -15.99 -19.64 22.79
C GLY A 37 -16.08 -18.18 23.25
N LEU A 38 -15.19 -17.33 22.75
CA LEU A 38 -15.18 -15.90 23.09
C LEU A 38 -16.36 -15.21 22.40
N ASP A 39 -16.95 -14.24 23.09
CA ASP A 39 -17.92 -13.34 22.47
C ASP A 39 -17.23 -12.22 21.67
N ASP A 40 -18.02 -11.50 20.88
CA ASP A 40 -17.53 -10.43 19.99
C ASP A 40 -16.86 -9.29 20.76
N GLU A 41 -17.32 -8.98 21.98
CA GLU A 41 -16.76 -7.90 22.82
C GLU A 41 -15.37 -8.29 23.33
N GLN A 42 -15.23 -9.51 23.84
CA GLN A 42 -13.97 -10.09 24.28
C GLN A 42 -12.98 -10.19 23.13
N ALA A 43 -13.41 -10.68 21.96
CA ALA A 43 -12.60 -10.79 20.76
C ALA A 43 -12.09 -9.41 20.30
N SER A 44 -12.98 -8.42 20.25
CA SER A 44 -12.66 -7.05 19.85
C SER A 44 -11.62 -6.42 20.78
N HIS A 45 -11.81 -6.52 22.09
CA HIS A 45 -10.88 -5.95 23.06
C HIS A 45 -9.50 -6.66 23.06
N ILE A 46 -9.46 -7.97 22.79
CA ILE A 46 -8.19 -8.68 22.56
C ILE A 46 -7.51 -8.17 21.28
N TRP A 47 -8.29 -7.99 20.21
CA TRP A 47 -7.78 -7.49 18.95
C TRP A 47 -7.19 -6.09 19.07
N GLU A 48 -7.92 -5.15 19.67
CA GLU A 48 -7.47 -3.76 19.89
C GLU A 48 -6.12 -3.70 20.60
N ARG A 49 -5.97 -4.44 21.72
CA ARG A 49 -4.70 -4.51 22.45
C ARG A 49 -3.57 -5.08 21.59
N ARG A 50 -3.85 -6.09 20.78
CA ARG A 50 -2.86 -6.70 19.89
C ARG A 50 -2.48 -5.75 18.77
N LEU A 51 -3.45 -5.06 18.18
CA LEU A 51 -3.25 -4.07 17.13
C LEU A 51 -2.40 -2.91 17.65
N GLU A 52 -2.71 -2.34 18.82
CA GLU A 52 -1.88 -1.31 19.43
C GLU A 52 -0.43 -1.78 19.67
N MET A 53 -0.24 -3.04 20.11
CA MET A 53 1.11 -3.60 20.25
C MET A 53 1.80 -3.76 18.90
N MET A 54 1.09 -4.17 17.85
CA MET A 54 1.64 -4.32 16.51
C MET A 54 1.96 -2.98 15.87
N ILE A 55 1.15 -1.93 16.11
CA ILE A 55 1.42 -0.54 15.70
C ILE A 55 2.62 0.01 16.46
N ARG A 56 2.70 -0.19 17.78
CA ARG A 56 3.86 0.24 18.59
C ARG A 56 5.15 -0.50 18.23
N ARG A 57 5.04 -1.77 17.85
CA ARG A 57 6.15 -2.55 17.25
C ARG A 57 6.31 -2.26 15.74
N GLY A 58 5.44 -1.43 15.17
CA GLY A 58 5.07 -1.31 13.76
C GLY A 58 5.90 -0.35 12.93
N ALA A 59 7.22 -0.44 13.03
CA ALA A 59 8.13 0.09 12.01
C ALA A 59 9.24 -0.92 11.68
N GLN A 60 8.89 -2.22 11.62
CA GLN A 60 9.85 -3.28 11.26
C GLN A 60 9.82 -3.65 9.77
N CYS A 61 9.13 -2.86 8.94
CA CYS A 61 9.42 -2.87 7.51
C CYS A 61 10.58 -1.89 7.29
N HIS A 62 11.64 -2.35 6.63
CA HIS A 62 12.80 -1.50 6.35
C HIS A 62 12.41 -0.27 5.51
N ASP A 63 11.47 -0.47 4.59
CA ASP A 63 10.98 0.56 3.68
C ASP A 63 9.76 1.31 4.25
N PHE A 64 9.56 1.34 5.57
CA PHE A 64 8.45 2.08 6.14
C PHE A 64 8.73 3.59 6.13
N GLU A 65 7.93 4.33 5.35
CA GLU A 65 7.96 5.79 5.33
C GLU A 65 6.61 6.34 5.79
N ILE A 66 6.62 7.25 6.77
CA ILE A 66 5.39 7.84 7.30
C ILE A 66 4.72 8.70 6.22
N LEU A 67 3.45 8.45 5.95
CA LEU A 67 2.63 9.33 5.12
C LEU A 67 2.38 10.66 5.88
N PRO A 68 2.69 11.84 5.32
CA PRO A 68 2.46 13.12 5.98
C PRO A 68 0.98 13.30 6.32
N VAL A 69 0.72 13.75 7.55
CA VAL A 69 -0.65 13.91 8.11
C VAL A 69 -1.42 15.05 7.42
N GLU A 70 -0.72 15.95 6.74
CA GLU A 70 -1.28 17.11 6.04
C GLU A 70 -2.14 16.71 4.83
N ASP A 71 -1.88 15.52 4.27
CA ASP A 71 -2.56 14.98 3.08
C ASP A 71 -3.68 13.98 3.45
N MET A 72 -4.05 13.85 4.73
CA MET A 72 -5.00 12.85 5.19
C MET A 72 -6.38 13.44 5.49
N ASP A 73 -7.38 13.06 4.70
CA ASP A 73 -8.77 13.05 5.16
C ASP A 73 -8.92 11.90 6.18
N ALA A 74 -9.56 12.15 7.32
CA ALA A 74 -9.75 11.16 8.37
C ALA A 74 -10.59 9.97 7.93
N GLU A 75 -11.46 10.15 6.92
CA GLU A 75 -12.30 9.08 6.36
C GLU A 75 -11.58 8.23 5.31
N GLU A 76 -10.50 8.73 4.70
CA GLU A 76 -9.71 8.02 3.67
C GLU A 76 -8.31 7.58 4.16
N ALA A 77 -8.05 7.73 5.46
CA ALA A 77 -6.79 7.34 6.06
C ALA A 77 -6.47 5.86 5.77
N PRO A 78 -5.30 5.55 5.17
CA PRO A 78 -4.93 4.16 4.92
C PRO A 78 -4.81 3.41 6.25
N ALA A 79 -5.13 2.11 6.23
CA ALA A 79 -5.05 1.24 7.42
C ALA A 79 -3.67 1.28 8.10
N ILE A 80 -2.63 1.64 7.34
CA ILE A 80 -1.30 1.97 7.83
C ILE A 80 -0.88 3.30 7.20
N ALA A 81 -0.38 4.23 8.02
CA ALA A 81 0.17 5.51 7.56
C ALA A 81 1.55 5.37 6.88
N CYS A 82 1.63 4.53 5.85
CA CYS A 82 2.83 4.29 5.06
C CYS A 82 2.68 4.90 3.66
N ALA A 83 3.63 5.73 3.24
CA ALA A 83 3.61 6.41 1.94
C ALA A 83 3.64 5.47 0.72
N HIS A 84 4.05 4.21 0.91
CA HIS A 84 4.13 3.22 -0.17
C HIS A 84 2.95 2.24 -0.20
N VAL A 85 1.99 2.35 0.73
CA VAL A 85 0.81 1.49 0.74
C VAL A 85 -0.28 2.10 -0.12
N LEU A 86 -0.84 1.30 -1.03
CA LEU A 86 -2.02 1.66 -1.81
C LEU A 86 -3.02 0.51 -1.72
N GLY A 87 -4.13 0.72 -0.99
CA GLY A 87 -5.03 -0.37 -0.61
C GLY A 87 -4.28 -1.38 0.26
N ASP A 88 -4.07 -2.60 -0.26
CA ASP A 88 -3.27 -3.64 0.39
C ASP A 88 -1.91 -3.93 -0.28
N LEU A 89 -1.58 -3.19 -1.34
CA LEU A 89 -0.35 -3.34 -2.12
C LEU A 89 0.80 -2.50 -1.55
N CYS A 90 2.03 -2.98 -1.76
CA CYS A 90 3.24 -2.19 -1.58
C CYS A 90 3.74 -1.71 -2.95
N LEU A 91 3.80 -0.39 -3.16
CA LEU A 91 4.26 0.18 -4.42
C LEU A 91 5.70 -0.19 -4.77
N LEU A 92 6.53 -0.49 -3.76
CA LEU A 92 7.94 -0.88 -3.95
C LEU A 92 8.13 -2.31 -4.44
N THR A 93 7.12 -3.18 -4.28
CA THR A 93 7.19 -4.57 -4.77
C THR A 93 6.62 -4.73 -6.17
N LEU A 94 5.93 -3.71 -6.69
CA LEU A 94 5.43 -3.70 -8.06
C LEU A 94 6.60 -3.63 -9.06
N PRO A 95 6.51 -4.34 -10.19
CA PRO A 95 7.51 -4.22 -11.23
C PRO A 95 7.57 -2.78 -11.76
N ARG A 96 8.78 -2.33 -12.14
CA ARG A 96 8.92 -1.04 -12.82
C ARG A 96 8.11 -1.08 -14.12
N CYS A 97 7.27 -0.07 -14.32
CA CYS A 97 6.59 0.11 -15.59
C CYS A 97 7.63 0.35 -16.69
N GLU A 98 7.66 -0.50 -17.71
CA GLU A 98 8.55 -0.36 -18.87
C GLU A 98 8.08 0.74 -19.85
N GLY A 99 6.99 1.46 -19.52
CA GLY A 99 6.56 2.63 -20.28
C GLY A 99 5.79 2.29 -21.56
N VAL A 100 4.98 1.23 -21.57
CA VAL A 100 4.14 0.87 -22.73
C VAL A 100 2.86 1.71 -22.85
N CYS A 101 2.60 2.59 -21.88
CA CYS A 101 1.41 3.44 -21.92
C CYS A 101 1.65 4.61 -22.87
N GLU A 102 1.10 4.53 -24.09
CA GLU A 102 1.15 5.59 -25.10
C GLU A 102 0.59 6.94 -24.61
N TYR A 103 -0.20 6.92 -23.54
CA TYR A 103 -0.83 8.10 -22.94
C TYR A 103 -0.13 8.61 -21.68
N TYR A 104 0.88 7.90 -21.15
CA TYR A 104 1.60 8.34 -19.96
C TYR A 104 2.73 9.30 -20.34
N ILE A 105 2.51 10.59 -20.10
CA ILE A 105 3.53 11.62 -20.23
C ILE A 105 4.05 11.91 -18.82
N SER A 106 5.32 11.57 -18.54
CA SER A 106 5.92 11.91 -17.25
C SER A 106 6.04 13.43 -17.12
N ARG A 107 5.82 13.98 -15.91
CA ARG A 107 5.99 15.43 -15.69
C ARG A 107 7.41 15.94 -15.98
N ARG A 108 8.42 15.07 -15.97
CA ARG A 108 9.79 15.40 -16.37
C ARG A 108 9.91 15.57 -17.89
N ASP A 109 9.26 14.73 -18.68
CA ASP A 109 9.29 14.81 -20.15
C ASP A 109 8.60 16.07 -20.71
N THR A 110 7.62 16.62 -19.99
CA THR A 110 7.01 17.91 -20.34
C THR A 110 7.97 19.08 -20.22
N VAL A 111 8.97 19.03 -19.32
CA VAL A 111 9.94 20.11 -19.16
C VAL A 111 10.98 20.08 -20.28
N ASP A 112 11.43 18.88 -20.69
CA ASP A 112 12.42 18.72 -21.76
C ASP A 112 11.86 19.10 -23.14
N ARG A 113 10.57 18.86 -23.41
CA ARG A 113 9.93 19.28 -24.67
C ARG A 113 9.73 20.79 -24.80
N VAL A 114 9.52 21.50 -23.68
CA VAL A 114 9.42 22.97 -23.69
C VAL A 114 10.81 23.61 -23.84
N GLY A 115 11.86 22.96 -23.34
CA GLY A 115 13.25 23.44 -23.47
C GLY A 115 13.86 23.34 -24.88
N VAL A 116 13.35 22.43 -25.73
CA VAL A 116 13.87 22.24 -27.11
C VAL A 116 13.20 23.16 -28.13
N ALA A 117 12.06 23.79 -27.82
CA ALA A 117 11.34 24.71 -28.71
C ALA A 117 11.89 26.16 -28.69
N GLY A 118 13.11 26.38 -28.18
CA GLY A 118 13.69 27.72 -27.96
C GLY A 118 15.05 27.97 -28.63
N GLY A 119 15.44 27.24 -29.67
CA GLY A 119 16.79 27.38 -30.24
C GLY A 119 16.92 27.10 -31.74
N LYS A 120 17.14 28.21 -32.48
CA LYS A 120 17.78 28.41 -33.80
C LYS A 120 16.91 28.28 -35.05
N ASP A 121 16.54 29.40 -35.71
CA ASP A 121 17.30 30.31 -36.65
C ASP A 121 17.10 29.82 -38.11
N PRO A 122 16.97 30.66 -39.18
CA PRO A 122 17.94 31.72 -39.53
C PRO A 122 17.42 32.94 -40.37
N GLU A 123 18.37 33.85 -40.66
CA GLU A 123 18.40 35.00 -41.60
C GLU A 123 17.77 36.34 -41.19
#